data_AF-A0A098GBE7-F1
#
_entry.id   AF-A0A098GBE7-F1
#
_cell.length_a   1.000
_cell.length_b   1.000
_cell.length_c   1.000
_cell.angle_alpha   90.00
_cell.angle_beta   90.00
_cell.angle_gamma   90.00
#
_symmetry.space_group_name_H-M   'P 1'
#
loop_
_entity.id
_entity.type
_entity.pdbx_description
1 polymer ?
#
loop_
_entity_poly.entity_id
_entity_poly.type
_entity_poly.pdbx_seq_one_letter_code
_entity_poly.pdbx_strand_id
1 'polypeptide(L)'
;MPELRRFVDAQTTDYAQAKKEIAAGQKTSHWIWYIFPQLKELGYSSTAKFYGIVDFNEACDYLSHPALFKNYNEMITLVEQQLSKKPTASLTHLMGGQVDANKLVSSLTLFRSAAAFLEAQPGRPQHDFKEIKERCDNIFSIIATQGYSPCPTTLTYLPSGLEPQKKKTPVQRNTLFSTPTPPVQPTSIEAAAIRTQTSSPLLPYLKDYIQTRPNEWSYHYNFLGLVALTYFILDAVLGTDYFHIKNSEVKVHAATKLMHLLDPQYKGSIEPFTKAEQAALGEGRLGARVAEQGGLQHLIQNAPTHQFEEPDSEINLRAQ
;
A
#
# COMPACT_ATOMS: atom_id res chain seq x y z
N MET A 1 16.71 17.64 17.79
CA MET A 1 15.52 16.80 17.59
C MET A 1 15.85 15.39 18.02
N PRO A 2 15.31 14.90 19.15
CA PRO A 2 15.54 13.52 19.62
C PRO A 2 15.07 12.46 18.60
N GLU A 3 14.12 12.80 17.73
CA GLU A 3 13.59 11.89 16.70
C GLU A 3 14.66 11.40 15.71
N LEU A 4 15.48 12.28 15.12
CA LEU A 4 16.44 11.87 14.08
C LEU A 4 17.65 11.07 14.60
N ARG A 5 17.87 11.05 15.92
CA ARG A 5 19.02 10.37 16.53
C ARG A 5 19.03 8.87 16.19
N ARG A 6 17.86 8.25 16.04
CA ARG A 6 17.74 6.84 15.63
C ARG A 6 18.47 6.55 14.32
N PHE A 7 18.42 7.47 13.35
CA PHE A 7 19.13 7.31 12.08
C PHE A 7 20.64 7.47 12.24
N VAL A 8 21.06 8.49 12.99
CA VAL A 8 22.48 8.77 13.23
C VAL A 8 23.16 7.61 13.96
N ASP A 9 22.52 7.10 15.03
CA ASP A 9 23.06 6.00 15.83
C ASP A 9 23.18 4.71 14.98
N ALA A 10 22.17 4.39 14.16
CA ALA A 10 22.21 3.23 13.27
C ALA A 10 23.26 3.37 12.15
N GLN A 11 23.34 4.54 11.51
CA GLN A 11 24.33 4.80 10.46
C GLN A 11 25.76 4.80 10.99
N THR A 12 25.99 5.20 12.25
CA THR A 12 27.34 5.19 12.84
C THR A 12 27.99 3.81 12.78
N THR A 13 27.19 2.74 12.90
CA THR A 13 27.68 1.36 12.88
C THR A 13 27.77 0.81 11.45
N ASP A 14 26.72 0.99 10.65
CA ASP A 14 26.56 0.23 9.40
C ASP A 14 26.89 1.01 8.12
N TYR A 15 27.04 2.34 8.20
CA TYR A 15 27.22 3.18 7.01
C TYR A 15 28.44 2.77 6.18
N ALA A 16 29.57 2.48 6.83
CA ALA A 16 30.78 2.05 6.15
C ALA A 16 30.58 0.73 5.38
N GLN A 17 29.77 -0.18 5.92
CA GLN A 17 29.43 -1.45 5.27
C GLN A 17 28.46 -1.23 4.11
N ALA A 18 27.39 -0.47 4.31
CA ALA A 18 26.42 -0.12 3.28
C ALA A 18 27.09 0.57 2.07
N LYS A 19 28.00 1.50 2.34
CA LYS A 19 28.79 2.19 1.32
C LYS A 19 29.64 1.21 0.50
N LYS A 20 30.34 0.27 1.16
CA LYS A 20 31.14 -0.76 0.47
C LYS A 20 30.28 -1.66 -0.41
N GLU A 21 29.13 -2.08 0.07
CA GLU A 21 28.21 -2.95 -0.67
C GLU A 21 27.66 -2.27 -1.93
N ILE A 22 27.19 -1.02 -1.82
CA ILE A 22 26.72 -0.28 -3.00
C ILE A 22 27.88 0.07 -3.93
N ALA A 23 29.06 0.39 -3.43
CA ALA A 23 30.24 0.57 -4.27
C ALA A 23 30.65 -0.72 -5.02
N ALA A 24 30.42 -1.89 -4.41
CA ALA A 24 30.62 -3.19 -5.04
C ALA A 24 29.51 -3.59 -6.02
N GLY A 25 28.38 -2.88 -6.03
CA GLY A 25 27.29 -3.08 -6.98
C GLY A 25 26.17 -4.00 -6.50
N GLN A 26 26.20 -4.45 -5.24
CA GLN A 26 25.14 -5.27 -4.67
C GLN A 26 25.07 -5.13 -3.15
N LYS A 27 23.87 -4.77 -2.67
CA LYS A 27 23.50 -4.84 -1.26
C LYS A 27 23.41 -6.30 -0.79
N THR A 28 23.99 -6.59 0.36
CA THR A 28 23.99 -7.94 0.97
C THR A 28 23.63 -7.96 2.46
N SER A 29 23.67 -6.82 3.17
CA SER A 29 23.38 -6.73 4.61
C SER A 29 22.07 -6.00 4.94
N HIS A 30 21.71 -5.93 6.22
CA HIS A 30 20.40 -5.47 6.69
C HIS A 30 20.36 -3.99 7.13
N TRP A 31 20.57 -3.05 6.20
CA TRP A 31 20.65 -1.62 6.53
C TRP A 31 19.64 -0.72 5.80
N ILE A 32 18.75 -1.28 4.97
CA ILE A 32 17.90 -0.52 4.03
C ILE A 32 17.06 0.56 4.74
N TRP A 33 16.55 0.29 5.94
CA TRP A 33 15.56 1.11 6.61
C TRP A 33 16.07 2.47 7.10
N TYR A 34 17.36 2.59 7.40
CA TYR A 34 17.94 3.82 7.97
C TYR A 34 18.98 4.45 7.04
N ILE A 35 19.35 3.80 5.93
CA ILE A 35 20.16 4.40 4.86
C ILE A 35 19.26 4.98 3.77
N PHE A 36 18.21 4.27 3.38
CA PHE A 36 17.18 4.72 2.45
C PHE A 36 15.80 4.66 3.12
N PRO A 37 15.55 5.50 4.14
CA PRO A 37 14.31 5.46 4.88
C PRO A 37 13.12 5.86 4.00
N GLN A 38 11.97 5.24 4.27
CA GLN A 38 10.69 5.54 3.62
C GLN A 38 9.68 5.96 4.68
N LEU A 39 8.52 6.45 4.25
CA LEU A 39 7.41 6.74 5.15
C LEU A 39 7.03 5.52 6.01
N LYS A 40 6.79 5.77 7.29
CA LYS A 40 6.47 4.76 8.31
C LYS A 40 5.23 3.95 7.93
N GLU A 41 4.28 4.56 7.26
CA GLU A 41 3.01 3.98 6.82
C GLU A 41 3.24 2.82 5.84
N LEU A 42 4.29 2.88 5.03
CA LEU A 42 4.62 1.85 4.03
C LEU A 42 5.35 0.64 4.63
N GLY A 43 5.88 0.76 5.86
CA GLY A 43 6.58 -0.33 6.54
C GLY A 43 5.62 -1.27 7.27
N TYR A 44 5.87 -2.59 7.25
CA TYR A 44 5.09 -3.57 8.03
C TYR A 44 5.86 -4.16 9.22
N SER A 45 7.18 -4.34 9.09
CA SER A 45 8.00 -4.88 10.18
C SER A 45 8.20 -3.83 11.28
N SER A 46 8.47 -4.29 12.50
CA SER A 46 8.84 -3.43 13.62
C SER A 46 10.02 -2.52 13.27
N THR A 47 11.05 -3.06 12.61
CA THR A 47 12.21 -2.28 12.14
C THR A 47 11.82 -1.23 11.10
N ALA A 48 10.94 -1.57 10.16
CA ALA A 48 10.46 -0.61 9.16
C ALA A 48 9.56 0.48 9.77
N LYS A 49 8.80 0.16 10.83
CA LYS A 49 8.02 1.14 11.58
C LYS A 49 8.91 2.01 12.47
N PHE A 50 9.97 1.46 13.04
CA PHE A 50 10.89 2.19 13.92
C PHE A 50 11.74 3.21 13.16
N TYR A 51 12.34 2.81 12.03
CA TYR A 51 13.13 3.71 11.17
C TYR A 51 12.30 4.40 10.08
N GLY A 52 10.98 4.20 10.05
CA GLY A 52 10.12 4.91 9.12
C GLY A 52 10.12 6.42 9.40
N ILE A 53 10.12 7.22 8.34
CA ILE A 53 9.87 8.67 8.41
C ILE A 53 8.39 8.88 8.75
N VAL A 54 8.10 9.62 9.81
CA VAL A 54 6.74 9.82 10.33
C VAL A 54 5.90 10.68 9.40
N ASP A 55 6.49 11.73 8.83
CA ASP A 55 5.80 12.65 7.93
C ASP A 55 6.77 13.42 7.02
N PHE A 56 6.22 14.31 6.19
CA PHE A 56 7.01 15.13 5.28
C PHE A 56 7.93 16.14 6.00
N ASN A 57 7.57 16.60 7.19
CA ASN A 57 8.41 17.53 7.96
C ASN A 57 9.66 16.81 8.45
N GLU A 58 9.52 15.59 8.95
CA GLU A 58 10.68 14.79 9.36
C GLU A 58 11.60 14.46 8.17
N ALA A 59 11.06 14.27 6.95
CA ALA A 59 11.88 14.14 5.74
C ALA A 59 12.69 15.42 5.46
N CYS A 60 12.09 16.60 5.66
CA CYS A 60 12.78 17.89 5.53
C CYS A 60 13.86 18.07 6.62
N ASP A 61 13.55 17.69 7.86
CA ASP A 61 14.50 17.75 8.97
C ASP A 61 15.67 16.78 8.75
N TYR A 62 15.40 15.59 8.23
CA TYR A 62 16.42 14.60 7.86
C TYR A 62 17.42 15.16 6.84
N LEU A 63 16.93 15.79 5.76
CA LEU A 63 17.82 16.43 4.77
C LEU A 63 18.48 17.70 5.30
N SER A 64 17.87 18.41 6.25
CA SER A 64 18.49 19.59 6.86
C SER A 64 19.60 19.20 7.84
N HIS A 65 19.60 17.97 8.35
CA HIS A 65 20.60 17.48 9.30
C HIS A 65 21.96 17.18 8.60
N PRO A 66 23.08 17.83 9.00
CA PRO A 66 24.34 17.76 8.25
C PRO A 66 24.91 16.36 7.99
N ALA A 67 24.92 15.49 9.00
CA ALA A 67 25.45 14.13 8.85
C ALA A 67 24.56 13.25 7.97
N LEU A 68 23.23 13.42 8.08
CA LEU A 68 22.27 12.59 7.36
C LEU A 68 22.18 13.03 5.89
N PHE A 69 22.22 14.34 5.63
CA PHE A 69 22.37 14.90 4.30
C PHE A 69 23.60 14.33 3.59
N LYS A 70 24.78 14.46 4.22
CA LYS A 70 26.04 13.99 3.65
C LYS A 70 25.97 12.50 3.30
N ASN A 71 25.48 11.68 4.24
CA ASN A 71 25.39 10.24 4.06
C ASN A 71 24.38 9.86 2.97
N TYR A 72 23.21 10.50 2.96
CA TYR A 72 22.19 10.24 1.94
C TYR A 72 22.70 10.63 0.55
N ASN A 73 23.29 11.83 0.43
CA ASN A 73 23.86 12.34 -0.83
C ASN A 73 24.92 11.38 -1.40
N GLU A 74 25.85 10.94 -0.56
CA GLU A 74 26.90 10.01 -0.96
C GLU A 74 26.33 8.65 -1.38
N MET A 75 25.33 8.14 -0.66
CA MET A 75 24.70 6.86 -1.00
C MET A 75 23.91 6.91 -2.31
N ILE A 76 23.12 7.96 -2.55
CA ILE A 76 22.41 8.11 -3.84
C ILE A 76 23.40 8.37 -4.99
N THR A 77 24.55 8.99 -4.73
CA THR A 77 25.63 9.15 -5.73
C THR A 77 26.17 7.80 -6.15
N LEU A 78 26.45 6.91 -5.19
CA LEU A 78 26.93 5.57 -5.50
C LEU A 78 25.87 4.76 -6.24
N VAL A 79 24.58 4.89 -5.89
CA VAL A 79 23.48 4.26 -6.62
C VAL A 79 23.46 4.72 -8.07
N GLU A 80 23.45 6.03 -8.32
CA GLU A 80 23.48 6.60 -9.69
C GLU A 80 24.67 6.09 -10.49
N GLN A 81 25.87 6.07 -9.88
CA GLN A 81 27.09 5.57 -10.51
C GLN A 81 26.98 4.09 -10.88
N GLN A 82 26.48 3.23 -9.98
CA GLN A 82 26.33 1.80 -10.30
C GLN A 82 25.32 1.57 -11.41
N LEU A 83 24.18 2.28 -11.37
CA LEU A 83 23.14 2.15 -12.37
C LEU A 83 23.58 2.67 -13.75
N SER A 84 24.59 3.55 -13.81
CA SER A 84 25.13 4.10 -15.05
C SER A 84 26.22 3.25 -15.71
N LYS A 85 26.80 2.25 -15.03
CA LYS A 85 27.99 1.50 -15.50
C LYS A 85 27.77 0.55 -16.67
N LYS A 86 26.53 0.16 -16.99
CA LYS A 86 26.20 -0.84 -18.03
C LYS A 86 24.83 -0.55 -18.65
N PRO A 87 24.57 -0.98 -19.90
CA PRO A 87 23.27 -0.79 -20.54
C PRO A 87 22.09 -1.51 -19.83
N THR A 88 22.35 -2.35 -18.84
CA THR A 88 21.33 -3.16 -18.13
C THR A 88 21.60 -3.31 -16.62
N ALA A 89 22.15 -2.28 -15.96
CA ALA A 89 22.34 -2.33 -14.50
C ALA A 89 20.98 -2.41 -13.78
N SER A 90 20.68 -3.57 -13.18
CA SER A 90 19.39 -3.83 -12.54
C SER A 90 19.32 -3.22 -11.15
N LEU A 91 18.30 -2.40 -10.88
CA LEU A 91 18.03 -1.86 -9.55
C LEU A 91 17.73 -2.99 -8.56
N THR A 92 16.96 -4.00 -8.98
CA THR A 92 16.66 -5.19 -8.17
C THR A 92 17.92 -5.92 -7.76
N HIS A 93 18.89 -6.07 -8.68
CA HIS A 93 20.18 -6.68 -8.37
C HIS A 93 20.99 -5.82 -7.40
N LEU A 94 21.10 -4.51 -7.67
CA LEU A 94 21.84 -3.57 -6.83
C LEU A 94 21.31 -3.54 -5.39
N MET A 95 20.00 -3.62 -5.21
CA MET A 95 19.36 -3.62 -3.89
C MET A 95 19.21 -5.02 -3.27
N GLY A 96 19.71 -6.07 -3.91
CA GLY A 96 19.65 -7.44 -3.40
C GLY A 96 18.24 -8.04 -3.38
N GLY A 97 17.27 -7.44 -4.07
CA GLY A 97 15.90 -7.92 -4.17
C GLY A 97 14.86 -6.85 -4.48
N GLN A 98 13.66 -7.28 -4.88
CA GLN A 98 12.57 -6.39 -5.29
C GLN A 98 12.03 -5.54 -4.13
N VAL A 99 11.99 -6.12 -2.93
CA VAL A 99 11.50 -5.42 -1.73
C VAL A 99 12.36 -4.19 -1.44
N ASP A 100 13.68 -4.35 -1.43
CA ASP A 100 14.60 -3.25 -1.12
C ASP A 100 14.73 -2.26 -2.29
N ALA A 101 14.54 -2.71 -3.54
CA ALA A 101 14.37 -1.82 -4.68
C ALA A 101 13.14 -0.89 -4.51
N ASN A 102 11.99 -1.44 -4.08
CA ASN A 102 10.79 -0.63 -3.83
C ASN A 102 10.99 0.33 -2.64
N LYS A 103 11.78 -0.06 -1.63
CA LYS A 103 12.17 0.84 -0.52
C LYS A 103 13.01 2.00 -1.00
N LEU A 104 14.01 1.74 -1.85
CA LEU A 104 14.80 2.80 -2.46
C LEU A 104 13.92 3.74 -3.29
N VAL A 105 13.02 3.21 -4.13
CA VAL A 105 12.10 4.03 -4.93
C VAL A 105 11.21 4.90 -4.05
N SER A 106 10.70 4.37 -2.93
CA SER A 106 9.91 5.13 -1.96
C SER A 106 10.73 6.23 -1.29
N SER A 107 11.97 5.92 -0.87
CA SER A 107 12.92 6.87 -0.31
C SER A 107 13.24 7.99 -1.30
N LEU A 108 13.64 7.67 -2.53
CA LEU A 108 13.94 8.64 -3.59
C LEU A 108 12.74 9.54 -3.88
N THR A 109 11.53 8.98 -3.89
CA THR A 109 10.29 9.76 -4.10
C THR A 109 10.09 10.78 -2.99
N LEU A 110 10.21 10.35 -1.73
CA LEU A 110 10.05 11.20 -0.56
C LEU A 110 11.10 12.32 -0.52
N PHE A 111 12.38 11.95 -0.62
CA PHE A 111 13.48 12.90 -0.45
C PHE A 111 13.69 13.81 -1.65
N ARG A 112 13.31 13.39 -2.86
CA ARG A 112 13.23 14.30 -4.01
C ARG A 112 12.24 15.43 -3.76
N SER A 113 11.06 15.11 -3.22
CA SER A 113 10.03 16.11 -2.91
C SER A 113 10.43 17.00 -1.73
N ALA A 114 11.05 16.44 -0.69
CA ALA A 114 11.60 17.21 0.43
C ALA A 114 12.70 18.17 -0.03
N ALA A 115 13.62 17.69 -0.88
CA ALA A 115 14.68 18.52 -1.45
C ALA A 115 14.13 19.66 -2.30
N ALA A 116 13.14 19.39 -3.17
CA ALA A 116 12.47 20.41 -3.97
C ALA A 116 11.76 21.46 -3.10
N PHE A 117 11.10 21.03 -2.02
CA PHE A 117 10.47 21.96 -1.08
C PHE A 117 11.50 22.83 -0.37
N LEU A 118 12.59 22.26 0.13
CA LEU A 118 13.65 22.98 0.83
C LEU A 118 14.41 23.95 -0.10
N GLU A 119 14.64 23.56 -1.35
CA GLU A 119 15.24 24.42 -2.39
C GLU A 119 14.37 25.67 -2.67
N ALA A 120 13.05 25.51 -2.64
CA ALA A 120 12.11 26.60 -2.92
C ALA A 120 11.92 27.59 -1.74
N GLN A 121 12.42 27.27 -0.54
CA GLN A 121 12.29 28.15 0.62
C GLN A 121 13.19 29.40 0.50
N PRO A 122 12.73 30.58 0.93
CA PRO A 122 13.53 31.79 0.90
C PRO A 122 14.70 31.72 1.89
N GLY A 123 15.92 31.98 1.41
CA GLY A 123 17.14 32.01 2.23
C GLY A 123 18.34 31.40 1.51
N ARG A 124 19.52 31.45 2.14
CA ARG A 124 20.67 30.65 1.67
C ARG A 124 20.46 29.21 2.16
N PRO A 125 20.35 28.21 1.28
CA PRO A 125 20.17 26.84 1.70
C PRO A 125 21.43 26.36 2.44
N GLN A 126 21.22 25.61 3.52
CA GLN A 126 22.31 25.07 4.33
C GLN A 126 23.11 24.00 3.58
N HIS A 127 22.43 23.23 2.73
CA HIS A 127 22.97 22.15 1.93
C HIS A 127 22.53 22.29 0.47
N ASP A 128 23.19 21.57 -0.44
CA ASP A 128 22.82 21.56 -1.85
C ASP A 128 21.61 20.63 -2.10
N PHE A 129 20.41 21.10 -1.74
CA PHE A 129 19.17 20.36 -1.97
C PHE A 129 18.87 20.16 -3.46
N LYS A 130 19.35 21.09 -4.31
CA LYS A 130 19.23 20.98 -5.75
C LYS A 130 19.95 19.73 -6.25
N GLU A 131 21.16 19.46 -5.75
CA GLU A 131 21.92 18.25 -6.10
C GLU A 131 21.14 16.96 -5.76
N ILE A 132 20.52 16.87 -4.58
CA ILE A 132 19.69 15.71 -4.20
C ILE A 132 18.54 15.52 -5.20
N LYS A 133 17.84 16.61 -5.51
CA LYS A 133 16.68 16.57 -6.41
C LYS A 133 17.10 16.10 -7.81
N GLU A 134 18.12 16.71 -8.39
CA GLU A 134 18.63 16.37 -9.73
C GLU A 134 19.12 14.93 -9.80
N ARG A 135 19.82 14.47 -8.75
CA ARG A 135 20.28 13.09 -8.68
C ARG A 135 19.14 12.09 -8.58
N CYS A 136 18.08 12.40 -7.84
CA CYS A 136 16.88 11.57 -7.83
C CYS A 136 16.22 11.54 -9.22
N ASP A 137 16.12 12.69 -9.91
CA ASP A 137 15.59 12.78 -11.27
C ASP A 137 16.41 11.90 -12.26
N ASN A 138 17.73 11.91 -12.16
CA ASN A 138 18.63 11.08 -12.97
C ASN A 138 18.45 9.59 -12.68
N ILE A 139 18.42 9.20 -11.40
CA ILE A 139 18.20 7.80 -11.01
C ILE A 139 16.85 7.31 -11.57
N PHE A 140 15.78 8.09 -11.42
CA PHE A 140 14.47 7.75 -11.97
C PHE A 140 14.50 7.60 -13.50
N SER A 141 15.24 8.45 -14.20
CA SER A 141 15.40 8.36 -15.65
C SER A 141 16.10 7.05 -16.06
N ILE A 142 17.11 6.61 -15.29
CA ILE A 142 17.83 5.35 -15.55
C ILE A 142 16.92 4.13 -15.30
N ILE A 143 16.21 4.10 -14.17
CA ILE A 143 15.40 2.94 -13.75
C ILE A 143 14.02 2.87 -14.39
N ALA A 144 13.58 3.93 -15.09
CA ALA A 144 12.31 3.95 -15.82
C ALA A 144 12.22 2.82 -16.86
N THR A 145 13.32 2.52 -17.53
CA THR A 145 13.42 1.41 -18.50
C THR A 145 13.22 0.03 -17.87
N GLN A 146 13.35 -0.06 -16.55
CA GLN A 146 13.16 -1.29 -15.76
C GLN A 146 11.76 -1.37 -15.13
N GLY A 147 10.86 -0.44 -15.47
CA GLY A 147 9.48 -0.40 -14.97
C GLY A 147 9.29 0.32 -13.63
N TYR A 148 10.33 0.98 -13.12
CA TYR A 148 10.21 1.78 -11.89
C TYR A 148 9.77 3.22 -12.20
N SER A 149 8.89 3.74 -11.37
CA SER A 149 8.44 5.12 -11.38
C SER A 149 8.41 5.66 -9.94
N PRO A 150 8.27 6.99 -9.74
CA PRO A 150 8.05 7.53 -8.40
C PRO A 150 6.89 6.81 -7.70
N CYS A 151 7.10 6.45 -6.42
CA CYS A 151 6.18 5.62 -5.65
C CYS A 151 4.82 6.31 -5.47
N PRO A 152 3.72 5.79 -6.08
CA PRO A 152 2.41 6.44 -6.02
C PRO A 152 1.91 6.59 -4.58
N THR A 153 2.09 5.56 -3.75
CA THR A 153 1.72 5.60 -2.33
C THR A 153 2.51 6.64 -1.57
N THR A 154 3.80 6.86 -1.87
CA THR A 154 4.56 7.92 -1.20
C THR A 154 4.02 9.30 -1.58
N LEU A 155 3.66 9.50 -2.85
CA LEU A 155 3.09 10.77 -3.34
C LEU A 155 1.78 11.15 -2.64
N THR A 156 0.93 10.18 -2.26
CA THR A 156 -0.34 10.48 -1.57
C THR A 156 -0.17 11.06 -0.16
N TYR A 157 1.00 10.89 0.46
CA TYR A 157 1.31 11.46 1.79
C TYR A 157 2.03 12.80 1.71
N LEU A 158 2.39 13.27 0.51
CA LEU A 158 3.06 14.56 0.35
C LEU A 158 2.05 15.72 0.48
N PRO A 159 2.48 16.89 0.98
CA PRO A 159 1.64 18.09 0.99
C PRO A 159 1.10 18.40 -0.41
N SER A 160 -0.20 18.72 -0.47
CA SER A 160 -0.85 19.15 -1.71
C SER A 160 -0.16 20.39 -2.28
N GLY A 161 0.27 20.33 -3.55
CA GLY A 161 0.93 21.46 -4.23
C GLY A 161 2.40 21.22 -4.62
N LEU A 162 2.97 20.06 -4.30
CA LEU A 162 4.35 19.66 -4.67
C LEU A 162 4.46 18.77 -5.92
N GLU A 163 3.34 18.46 -6.58
CA GLU A 163 3.31 17.67 -7.81
C GLU A 163 4.00 18.41 -8.98
N PRO A 164 4.70 17.70 -9.88
CA PRO A 164 5.19 18.29 -11.12
C PRO A 164 4.03 18.89 -11.90
N GLN A 165 4.08 20.19 -12.14
CA GLN A 165 3.06 20.93 -12.88
C GLN A 165 2.90 20.34 -14.30
N LYS A 166 1.97 19.41 -14.49
CA LYS A 166 1.37 19.16 -15.80
C LYS A 166 0.57 20.42 -16.15
N LYS A 167 1.00 21.13 -17.20
CA LYS A 167 0.32 22.30 -17.76
C LYS A 167 -1.19 22.09 -17.77
N LYS A 168 -1.92 22.83 -16.94
CA LYS A 168 -3.39 22.89 -16.96
C LYS A 168 -3.82 24.06 -17.85
N THR A 169 -4.50 23.73 -18.94
CA THR A 169 -5.36 24.65 -19.69
C THR A 169 -6.55 25.04 -18.80
N PRO A 170 -7.02 26.30 -18.82
CA PRO A 170 -7.98 26.77 -17.82
C PRO A 170 -9.40 26.32 -18.16
N VAL A 171 -10.13 25.80 -17.15
CA VAL A 171 -11.59 25.69 -17.19
C VAL A 171 -12.17 26.66 -16.17
N GLN A 172 -13.07 27.50 -16.66
CA GLN A 172 -13.70 28.61 -15.97
C GLN A 172 -14.58 28.16 -14.80
N ARG A 173 -14.53 28.96 -13.72
CA ARG A 173 -15.56 29.02 -12.67
C ARG A 173 -16.89 29.49 -13.27
N ASN A 174 -18.00 28.98 -12.73
CA ASN A 174 -19.17 29.80 -12.47
C ASN A 174 -19.88 29.37 -11.18
N THR A 175 -20.11 30.37 -10.34
CA THR A 175 -20.95 30.43 -9.15
C THR A 175 -22.43 30.55 -9.53
N LEU A 176 -23.37 30.18 -8.63
CA LEU A 176 -24.53 31.01 -8.23
C LEU A 176 -25.38 30.35 -7.11
N PHE A 177 -26.04 31.22 -6.35
CA PHE A 177 -26.67 31.11 -5.02
C PHE A 177 -28.10 30.54 -4.97
N SER A 178 -28.57 30.07 -3.79
CA SER A 178 -29.69 30.66 -2.97
C SER A 178 -30.48 29.65 -2.08
N THR A 179 -30.73 30.03 -0.82
CA THR A 179 -31.71 29.52 0.19
C THR A 179 -33.07 30.30 0.10
N PRO A 180 -34.18 30.11 0.88
CA PRO A 180 -34.41 29.43 2.18
C PRO A 180 -35.77 28.66 2.40
N THR A 181 -35.97 28.10 3.61
CA THR A 181 -37.12 27.36 4.26
C THR A 181 -38.24 28.31 4.79
N PRO A 182 -39.34 27.97 5.58
CA PRO A 182 -39.87 26.73 6.24
C PRO A 182 -41.46 26.65 6.29
N PRO A 183 -42.23 26.21 7.34
CA PRO A 183 -42.20 25.07 8.31
C PRO A 183 -43.53 24.26 8.40
N VAL A 184 -43.57 23.01 8.93
CA VAL A 184 -44.73 22.43 9.67
C VAL A 184 -44.26 21.34 10.68
N GLN A 185 -44.79 21.37 11.91
CA GLN A 185 -44.76 20.35 12.98
C GLN A 185 -46.22 20.01 13.39
N PRO A 186 -46.51 19.12 14.36
CA PRO A 186 -46.02 17.76 14.63
C PRO A 186 -47.20 16.75 14.76
N THR A 187 -46.97 15.45 14.79
CA THR A 187 -47.88 14.51 15.49
C THR A 187 -47.17 13.21 15.84
N SER A 188 -47.33 12.86 17.12
CA SER A 188 -46.94 11.65 17.81
C SER A 188 -47.71 10.43 17.31
N ILE A 189 -47.09 9.23 17.35
CA ILE A 189 -47.65 7.99 17.93
C ILE A 189 -46.63 6.84 17.78
N GLU A 190 -46.48 6.12 18.90
CA GLU A 190 -46.07 4.73 19.11
C GLU A 190 -44.61 4.27 19.02
N ALA A 191 -44.15 3.89 20.22
CA ALA A 191 -43.01 3.04 20.50
C ALA A 191 -43.24 1.61 19.99
N ALA A 192 -42.37 1.16 19.09
CA ALA A 192 -42.12 -0.26 18.87
C ALA A 192 -40.61 -0.46 18.64
N ALA A 193 -39.96 -1.03 19.66
CA ALA A 193 -38.64 -1.68 19.66
C ALA A 193 -37.64 -1.24 18.56
N ILE A 194 -36.91 -0.16 18.82
CA ILE A 194 -35.67 0.12 18.11
C ILE A 194 -34.64 -0.92 18.58
N ARG A 195 -34.54 -2.03 17.85
CA ARG A 195 -33.34 -2.85 17.85
C ARG A 195 -32.26 -1.98 17.20
N THR A 196 -31.46 -1.30 18.02
CA THR A 196 -30.31 -0.54 17.53
C THR A 196 -29.42 -1.52 16.76
N GLN A 197 -29.47 -1.46 15.43
CA GLN A 197 -28.54 -2.15 14.55
C GLN A 197 -27.16 -1.51 14.76
N THR A 198 -26.45 -1.94 15.79
CA THR A 198 -25.02 -1.72 15.91
C THR A 198 -24.38 -2.42 14.72
N SER A 199 -23.86 -1.62 13.78
CA SER A 199 -23.02 -2.09 12.67
C SER A 199 -21.97 -3.05 13.21
N SER A 200 -21.89 -4.26 12.64
CA SER A 200 -20.95 -5.30 13.07
C SER A 200 -19.53 -4.72 13.21
N PRO A 201 -18.80 -5.00 14.31
CA PRO A 201 -17.43 -4.52 14.51
C PRO A 201 -16.46 -5.04 13.42
N LEU A 202 -16.91 -6.01 12.62
CA LEU A 202 -16.20 -6.56 11.47
C LEU A 202 -16.24 -5.64 10.23
N LEU A 203 -17.22 -4.74 10.11
CA LEU A 203 -17.39 -3.88 8.92
C LEU A 203 -16.19 -2.96 8.65
N PRO A 204 -15.65 -2.21 9.64
CA PRO A 204 -14.45 -1.39 9.42
C PRO A 204 -13.24 -2.23 9.01
N TYR A 205 -13.10 -3.42 9.58
CA TYR A 205 -12.01 -4.34 9.25
C TYR A 205 -12.14 -4.88 7.82
N LEU A 206 -13.35 -5.24 7.37
CA LEU A 206 -13.57 -5.70 5.99
C LEU A 206 -13.27 -4.60 4.97
N LYS A 207 -13.66 -3.35 5.26
CA LYS A 207 -13.34 -2.18 4.42
C LYS A 207 -11.83 -2.00 4.26
N ASP A 208 -11.09 -2.03 5.37
CA ASP A 208 -9.63 -1.95 5.37
C ASP A 208 -8.99 -3.15 4.65
N TYR A 209 -9.48 -4.37 4.93
CA TYR A 209 -8.98 -5.60 4.32
C TYR A 209 -9.16 -5.59 2.79
N ILE A 210 -10.33 -5.20 2.27
CA ILE A 210 -10.61 -5.14 0.83
C ILE A 210 -9.69 -4.12 0.13
N GLN A 211 -9.41 -2.98 0.76
CA GLN A 211 -8.56 -1.93 0.19
C GLN A 211 -7.07 -2.26 0.22
N THR A 212 -6.62 -2.97 1.27
CA THR A 212 -5.21 -3.28 1.47
C THR A 212 -4.79 -4.57 0.77
N ARG A 213 -5.68 -5.57 0.70
CA ARG A 213 -5.32 -6.93 0.27
C ARG A 213 -4.87 -7.05 -1.20
N PRO A 214 -5.44 -6.36 -2.20
CA PRO A 214 -4.92 -6.35 -3.57
C PRO A 214 -3.48 -5.83 -3.65
N ASN A 215 -3.11 -4.90 -2.76
CA ASN A 215 -1.77 -4.30 -2.69
C ASN A 215 -0.75 -5.18 -1.95
N GLU A 216 -1.21 -6.18 -1.19
CA GLU A 216 -0.33 -7.14 -0.51
C GLU A 216 0.19 -8.25 -1.45
N TRP A 217 -0.47 -8.48 -2.59
CA TRP A 217 -0.14 -9.57 -3.53
C TRP A 217 0.61 -9.15 -4.80
N SER A 218 0.87 -7.85 -4.98
CA SER A 218 1.77 -7.34 -6.03
C SER A 218 3.25 -7.76 -5.87
N TYR A 219 3.56 -8.58 -4.86
CA TYR A 219 4.91 -8.99 -4.48
C TYR A 219 5.27 -10.46 -4.79
N HIS A 220 4.41 -11.25 -5.42
CA HIS A 220 4.62 -12.71 -5.54
C HIS A 220 5.05 -13.25 -6.92
N TYR A 221 5.57 -12.42 -7.84
CA TYR A 221 6.00 -12.93 -9.15
C TYR A 221 7.49 -13.25 -9.31
N ASN A 222 8.36 -12.90 -8.34
CA ASN A 222 9.81 -13.11 -8.51
C ASN A 222 10.42 -14.24 -7.64
N PHE A 223 9.68 -14.79 -6.66
CA PHE A 223 10.15 -15.92 -5.83
C PHE A 223 9.39 -17.24 -6.09
N LEU A 224 8.34 -17.20 -6.91
CA LEU A 224 7.40 -18.30 -7.08
C LEU A 224 7.59 -19.11 -8.36
N GLY A 225 8.57 -18.86 -9.22
CA GLY A 225 8.68 -19.61 -10.49
C GLY A 225 8.81 -21.14 -10.29
N LEU A 226 9.64 -21.55 -9.34
CA LEU A 226 9.92 -22.97 -9.07
C LEU A 226 8.94 -23.59 -8.07
N VAL A 227 8.57 -22.84 -7.04
CA VAL A 227 7.62 -23.28 -6.00
C VAL A 227 6.18 -23.27 -6.52
N ALA A 228 5.79 -22.29 -7.35
CA ALA A 228 4.47 -22.29 -7.97
C ALA A 228 4.31 -23.45 -8.96
N LEU A 229 5.37 -23.81 -9.69
CA LEU A 229 5.36 -24.98 -10.56
C LEU A 229 5.14 -26.27 -9.76
N THR A 230 5.79 -26.42 -8.60
CA THR A 230 5.56 -27.59 -7.73
C THR A 230 4.14 -27.65 -7.18
N TYR A 231 3.57 -26.52 -6.76
CA TYR A 231 2.18 -26.46 -6.29
C TYR A 231 1.17 -26.62 -7.43
N PHE A 232 1.50 -26.20 -8.65
CA PHE A 232 0.64 -26.34 -9.82
C PHE A 232 0.57 -27.80 -10.25
N ILE A 233 1.71 -28.51 -10.19
CA ILE A 233 1.77 -29.95 -10.39
C ILE A 233 1.00 -30.69 -9.28
N LEU A 234 1.09 -30.25 -8.02
CA LEU A 234 0.27 -30.80 -6.93
C LEU A 234 -1.24 -30.60 -7.16
N ASP A 235 -1.68 -29.40 -7.54
CA ASP A 235 -3.09 -29.10 -7.84
C ASP A 235 -3.60 -29.90 -9.06
N ALA A 236 -2.78 -30.07 -10.10
CA ALA A 236 -3.14 -30.82 -11.30
C ALA A 236 -3.12 -32.35 -11.11
N VAL A 237 -2.24 -32.89 -10.26
CA VAL A 237 -2.06 -34.34 -10.07
C VAL A 237 -2.88 -34.87 -8.88
N LEU A 238 -3.04 -34.08 -7.81
CA LEU A 238 -3.74 -34.49 -6.58
C LEU A 238 -5.11 -33.83 -6.40
N GLY A 239 -5.50 -32.90 -7.28
CA GLY A 239 -6.81 -32.22 -7.21
C GLY A 239 -6.94 -31.32 -5.98
N THR A 240 -5.83 -30.74 -5.50
CA THR A 240 -5.85 -29.79 -4.39
C THR A 240 -6.26 -28.39 -4.87
N ASP A 241 -7.05 -27.65 -4.08
CA ASP A 241 -7.49 -26.27 -4.40
C ASP A 241 -6.52 -25.20 -3.86
N TYR A 242 -5.23 -25.51 -3.78
CA TYR A 242 -4.26 -24.70 -3.03
C TYR A 242 -4.08 -23.30 -3.64
N PHE A 243 -4.08 -23.17 -4.97
CA PHE A 243 -4.03 -21.86 -5.64
C PHE A 243 -5.36 -21.08 -5.58
N HIS A 244 -6.50 -21.75 -5.62
CA HIS A 244 -7.81 -21.08 -5.57
C HIS A 244 -8.08 -20.45 -4.20
N ILE A 245 -7.70 -21.13 -3.11
CA ILE A 245 -7.87 -20.64 -1.73
C ILE A 245 -6.89 -19.48 -1.41
N LYS A 246 -5.71 -19.47 -2.05
CA LYS A 246 -4.72 -18.40 -1.90
C LYS A 246 -4.87 -17.24 -2.89
N ASN A 247 -5.74 -17.35 -3.90
CA ASN A 247 -5.97 -16.26 -4.84
C ASN A 247 -6.49 -15.03 -4.05
N SER A 248 -5.71 -13.94 -4.10
CA SER A 248 -6.08 -12.67 -3.47
C SER A 248 -7.43 -12.16 -3.93
N GLU A 249 -7.82 -12.45 -5.19
CA GLU A 249 -9.12 -12.07 -5.74
C GLU A 249 -10.25 -12.82 -5.04
N VAL A 250 -10.11 -14.13 -4.77
CA VAL A 250 -11.12 -14.92 -4.05
C VAL A 250 -11.28 -14.39 -2.62
N LYS A 251 -10.18 -14.05 -1.94
CA LYS A 251 -10.26 -13.48 -0.58
C LYS A 251 -10.89 -12.08 -0.55
N VAL A 252 -10.59 -11.25 -1.55
CA VAL A 252 -11.15 -9.90 -1.67
C VAL A 252 -12.63 -9.96 -2.04
N HIS A 253 -13.00 -10.85 -2.96
CA HIS A 253 -14.38 -11.05 -3.37
C HIS A 253 -15.23 -11.62 -2.23
N ALA A 254 -14.74 -12.64 -1.52
CA ALA A 254 -15.41 -13.17 -0.33
C ALA A 254 -15.57 -12.13 0.78
N ALA A 255 -14.54 -11.31 1.04
CA ALA A 255 -14.61 -10.22 2.02
C ALA A 255 -15.62 -9.14 1.60
N THR A 256 -15.72 -8.85 0.30
CA THR A 256 -16.68 -7.89 -0.26
C THR A 256 -18.11 -8.38 -0.13
N LYS A 257 -18.38 -9.65 -0.46
CA LYS A 257 -19.68 -10.29 -0.24
C LYS A 257 -20.07 -10.27 1.25
N LEU A 258 -19.13 -10.58 2.14
CA LEU A 258 -19.38 -10.53 3.58
C LEU A 258 -19.61 -9.09 4.07
N MET A 259 -18.93 -8.09 3.51
CA MET A 259 -19.16 -6.68 3.82
C MET A 259 -20.57 -6.25 3.42
N HIS A 260 -20.99 -6.59 2.19
CA HIS A 260 -22.35 -6.30 1.70
C HIS A 260 -23.41 -6.99 2.55
N LEU A 261 -23.17 -8.23 2.97
CA LEU A 261 -24.08 -8.98 3.84
C LEU A 261 -24.25 -8.33 5.22
N LEU A 262 -23.20 -7.68 5.73
CA LEU A 262 -23.22 -7.10 7.08
C LEU A 262 -23.60 -5.62 7.09
N ASP A 263 -23.60 -4.94 5.94
CA ASP A 263 -23.90 -3.51 5.82
C ASP A 263 -25.42 -3.28 5.70
N PRO A 264 -26.09 -2.74 6.72
CA PRO A 264 -27.54 -2.52 6.68
C PRO A 264 -27.97 -1.52 5.61
N GLN A 265 -27.04 -0.73 5.06
CA GLN A 265 -27.31 0.25 4.01
C GLN A 265 -27.21 -0.34 2.61
N TYR A 266 -26.69 -1.57 2.46
CA TYR A 266 -26.57 -2.24 1.19
C TYR A 266 -27.93 -2.73 0.68
N LYS A 267 -28.29 -2.38 -0.56
CA LYS A 267 -29.61 -2.68 -1.16
C LYS A 267 -29.54 -3.66 -2.34
N GLY A 268 -28.36 -4.20 -2.65
CA GLY A 268 -28.18 -5.16 -3.76
C GLY A 268 -28.54 -6.58 -3.35
N SER A 269 -28.71 -7.46 -4.35
CA SER A 269 -28.73 -8.90 -4.17
C SER A 269 -27.33 -9.41 -3.80
N ILE A 270 -27.28 -10.47 -3.01
CA ILE A 270 -26.02 -11.12 -2.61
C ILE A 270 -26.05 -12.55 -3.13
N GLU A 271 -25.14 -12.88 -4.02
CA GLU A 271 -24.95 -14.26 -4.47
C GLU A 271 -24.53 -15.18 -3.29
N PRO A 272 -24.91 -16.45 -3.31
CA PRO A 272 -24.40 -17.44 -2.35
C PRO A 272 -22.86 -17.53 -2.36
N PHE A 273 -22.27 -17.78 -1.18
CA PHE A 273 -20.83 -18.03 -1.09
C PHE A 273 -20.49 -19.41 -1.66
N THR A 274 -19.59 -19.44 -2.63
CA THR A 274 -18.96 -20.66 -3.17
C THR A 274 -18.11 -21.36 -2.11
N LYS A 275 -17.78 -22.64 -2.31
CA LYS A 275 -16.90 -23.40 -1.40
C LYS A 275 -15.54 -22.74 -1.20
N ALA A 276 -14.97 -22.16 -2.26
CA ALA A 276 -13.69 -21.47 -2.21
C ALA A 276 -13.76 -20.18 -1.37
N GLU A 277 -14.84 -19.41 -1.47
CA GLU A 277 -15.05 -18.21 -0.65
C GLU A 277 -15.30 -18.57 0.81
N GLN A 278 -16.05 -19.63 1.09
CA GLN A 278 -16.26 -20.14 2.45
C GLN A 278 -14.93 -20.57 3.09
N ALA A 279 -14.09 -21.30 2.35
CA ALA A 279 -12.75 -21.68 2.81
C ALA A 279 -11.86 -20.43 3.02
N ALA A 280 -11.89 -19.47 2.10
CA ALA A 280 -11.15 -18.22 2.21
C ALA A 280 -11.51 -17.41 3.46
N LEU A 281 -12.80 -17.40 3.83
CA LEU A 281 -13.33 -16.77 5.05
C LEU A 281 -13.03 -17.56 6.33
N GLY A 282 -12.51 -18.80 6.23
CA GLY A 282 -12.06 -19.61 7.37
C GLY A 282 -10.57 -19.53 7.64
N GLU A 283 -9.78 -18.88 6.79
CA GLU A 283 -8.32 -18.95 6.84
C GLU A 283 -7.60 -17.61 7.03
N GLY A 284 -6.43 -17.66 7.68
CA GLY A 284 -5.52 -16.53 7.83
C GLY A 284 -6.11 -15.41 8.70
N ARG A 285 -5.65 -14.16 8.47
CA ARG A 285 -6.08 -12.99 9.28
C ARG A 285 -7.57 -12.71 9.16
N LEU A 286 -8.13 -12.84 7.95
CA LEU A 286 -9.56 -12.67 7.71
C LEU A 286 -10.36 -13.77 8.44
N GLY A 287 -9.94 -15.02 8.33
CA GLY A 287 -10.59 -16.14 9.01
C GLY A 287 -10.58 -16.04 10.53
N ALA A 288 -9.47 -15.59 11.11
CA ALA A 288 -9.39 -15.35 12.56
C ALA A 288 -10.43 -14.31 13.02
N ARG A 289 -10.60 -13.21 12.27
CA ARG A 289 -11.60 -12.17 12.57
C ARG A 289 -13.03 -12.63 12.38
N VAL A 290 -13.28 -13.47 11.37
CA VAL A 290 -14.59 -14.09 11.16
C VAL A 290 -14.92 -15.05 12.30
N ALA A 291 -13.96 -15.85 12.76
CA ALA A 291 -14.11 -16.76 13.89
C ALA A 291 -14.39 -16.02 15.22
N GLU A 292 -13.72 -14.89 15.47
CA GLU A 292 -13.98 -14.00 16.63
C GLU A 292 -15.45 -13.53 16.70
N GLN A 293 -16.17 -13.51 15.57
CA GLN A 293 -17.57 -13.11 15.47
C GLN A 293 -18.55 -14.30 15.38
N GLY A 294 -18.10 -15.50 15.77
CA GLY A 294 -18.91 -16.73 15.77
C GLY A 294 -18.88 -17.51 14.46
N GLY A 295 -18.07 -17.09 13.49
CA GLY A 295 -17.90 -17.78 12.21
C GLY A 295 -18.94 -17.37 11.16
N LEU A 296 -18.70 -17.80 9.91
CA LEU A 296 -19.50 -17.40 8.75
C LEU A 296 -20.99 -17.75 8.89
N GLN A 297 -21.32 -18.94 9.40
CA GLN A 297 -22.71 -19.36 9.56
C GLN A 297 -23.47 -18.49 10.57
N HIS A 298 -22.81 -18.14 11.68
CA HIS A 298 -23.38 -17.24 12.68
C HIS A 298 -23.62 -15.84 12.08
N LEU A 299 -22.69 -15.34 11.26
CA LEU A 299 -22.83 -14.05 10.59
C LEU A 299 -23.98 -14.05 9.56
N ILE A 300 -24.16 -15.13 8.80
CA ILE A 300 -25.27 -15.27 7.84
C ILE A 300 -26.62 -15.29 8.56
N GLN A 301 -26.73 -16.03 9.66
CA GLN A 301 -27.98 -16.16 10.43
C GLN A 301 -28.40 -14.85 11.13
N ASN A 302 -27.44 -13.99 11.46
CA ASN A 302 -27.67 -12.74 12.18
C ASN A 302 -27.54 -11.49 11.29
N ALA A 303 -27.38 -11.67 9.97
CA ALA A 303 -27.29 -10.57 9.02
C ALA A 303 -28.62 -9.78 8.94
N PRO A 304 -28.59 -8.49 8.58
CA PRO A 304 -29.79 -7.77 8.16
C PRO A 304 -30.48 -8.54 7.02
N THR A 305 -31.80 -8.45 6.92
CA THR A 305 -32.56 -9.22 5.92
C THR A 305 -32.18 -8.75 4.50
N HIS A 306 -31.33 -9.52 3.81
CA HIS A 306 -30.97 -9.33 2.41
C HIS A 306 -31.54 -10.48 1.57
N GLN A 307 -31.86 -10.21 0.29
CA GLN A 307 -32.32 -11.24 -0.65
C GLN A 307 -31.10 -11.95 -1.28
N PHE A 308 -31.02 -13.26 -1.11
CA PHE A 308 -30.05 -14.10 -1.83
C PHE A 308 -30.61 -14.46 -3.21
N GLU A 309 -29.76 -14.43 -4.23
CA GLU A 309 -30.12 -14.97 -5.55
C GLU A 309 -30.23 -16.50 -5.46
N GLU A 310 -31.34 -17.06 -5.93
CA GLU A 310 -31.47 -18.50 -6.08
C GLU A 310 -30.53 -18.97 -7.19
N PRO A 311 -29.75 -20.05 -6.97
CA PRO A 311 -28.85 -20.55 -8.01
C PRO A 311 -29.66 -21.05 -9.20
N ASP A 312 -29.42 -20.45 -10.38
CA ASP A 312 -29.96 -20.91 -11.65
C ASP A 312 -29.66 -22.40 -11.84
N SER A 313 -30.72 -23.21 -11.82
CA SER A 313 -30.66 -24.61 -12.19
C SER A 313 -30.36 -24.71 -13.69
N GLU A 314 -29.10 -24.96 -14.04
CA GLU A 314 -28.71 -25.31 -15.40
C GLU A 314 -29.50 -26.54 -15.89
N ILE A 315 -30.12 -26.35 -17.06
CA ILE A 315 -30.35 -27.35 -18.11
C ILE A 315 -31.34 -28.46 -17.75
N ASN A 316 -32.61 -28.23 -18.09
CA ASN A 316 -33.51 -29.30 -18.47
C ASN A 316 -34.12 -28.98 -19.85
N LEU A 317 -33.49 -29.49 -20.90
CA LEU A 317 -34.11 -29.68 -22.22
C LEU A 317 -33.38 -30.81 -22.95
N ARG A 318 -33.78 -32.04 -22.60
CA ARG A 318 -33.90 -33.13 -23.57
C ARG A 318 -35.39 -33.40 -23.80
N ALA A 319 -35.70 -33.76 -25.04
CA ALA A 319 -36.96 -34.24 -25.61
C ALA A 319 -37.90 -33.18 -26.22
N GLN A 320 -37.71 -32.93 -27.52
CA GLN A 320 -38.61 -33.46 -28.57
C GLN A 320 -37.81 -33.79 -29.83
#